data_AF-A0A352KBQ8-F1
#
_entry.id   AF-A0A352KBQ8-F1
#
_cell.length_a   1.000
_cell.length_b   1.000
_cell.length_c   1.000
_cell.angle_alpha   90.00
_cell.angle_beta   90.00
_cell.angle_gamma   90.00
#
_symmetry.space_group_name_H-M   'P 1'
#
loop_
_entity.id
_entity.type
_entity.pdbx_description
1 polymer ?
#
loop_
_entity_poly.entity_id
_entity_poly.type
_entity_poly.pdbx_seq_one_letter_code
_entity_poly.pdbx_strand_id
1 'polypeptide(L)'
;MDGTLTFENGGVAEFLRLFARNRYHLADHPVQVQMQKLRLALRRFHNRRINRQKAQKNVAHHYDLNRELYELFLDRDMQYSCAYFIDPEDTLEQAQAQKKRHIAAKLQLADGQRILDIGCGWGGMALYLAQCADVDVLGITLSTEQLDLAMQRAEAAGLADRV
;
A
#
# COMPACT_ATOMS: atom_id res chain seq x y z
N MET A 1 -13.56 1.21 -18.59
CA MET A 1 -13.05 0.40 -19.71
C MET A 1 -14.22 0.19 -20.65
N ASP A 2 -14.14 0.65 -21.89
CA ASP A 2 -15.23 0.69 -22.89
C ASP A 2 -15.12 -0.42 -23.94
N GLY A 3 -14.19 -1.37 -23.75
CA GLY A 3 -14.01 -2.52 -24.65
C GLY A 3 -13.35 -2.20 -25.99
N THR A 4 -12.83 -0.98 -26.16
CA THR A 4 -12.24 -0.52 -27.43
C THR A 4 -10.85 -1.09 -27.74
N LEU A 5 -10.22 -1.76 -26.76
CA LEU A 5 -8.91 -2.38 -26.89
C LEU A 5 -8.96 -3.83 -26.39
N THR A 6 -8.54 -4.76 -27.26
CA THR A 6 -8.37 -6.17 -26.93
C THR A 6 -6.91 -6.58 -27.15
N PHE A 7 -6.48 -7.62 -26.44
CA PHE A 7 -5.14 -8.19 -26.58
C PHE A 7 -5.25 -9.60 -27.16
N GLU A 8 -4.76 -9.81 -28.38
CA GLU A 8 -4.75 -11.13 -29.04
C GLU A 8 -3.58 -12.00 -28.55
N ASN A 9 -2.41 -11.39 -28.35
CA ASN A 9 -1.20 -12.06 -27.87
C ASN A 9 -0.58 -11.24 -26.71
N GLY A 10 -0.47 -11.86 -25.53
CA GLY A 10 -0.06 -11.20 -24.29
C GLY A 10 -1.21 -10.51 -23.57
N GLY A 11 -0.91 -9.65 -22.60
CA GLY A 11 -1.92 -8.93 -21.83
C GLY A 11 -1.51 -7.51 -21.47
N VAL A 12 -2.29 -6.92 -20.56
CA VAL A 12 -2.10 -5.55 -20.08
C VAL A 12 -0.69 -5.37 -19.49
N ALA A 13 -0.17 -6.38 -18.78
CA ALA A 13 1.14 -6.30 -18.15
C ALA A 13 2.27 -6.18 -19.18
N GLU A 14 2.27 -7.01 -20.22
CA GLU A 14 3.24 -6.98 -21.31
C GLU A 14 3.14 -5.68 -22.10
N PHE A 15 1.92 -5.24 -22.40
CA PHE A 15 1.67 -3.97 -23.07
C PHE A 15 2.22 -2.79 -22.25
N LEU A 16 1.91 -2.73 -20.95
CA LEU A 16 2.43 -1.69 -20.07
C LEU A 16 3.96 -1.75 -19.93
N ARG A 17 4.57 -2.95 -19.93
CA ARG A 17 6.04 -3.11 -19.94
C ARG A 17 6.65 -2.58 -21.23
N LEU A 18 6.05 -2.90 -22.39
CA LEU A 18 6.48 -2.39 -23.69
C LEU A 18 6.39 -0.86 -23.73
N PHE A 19 5.25 -0.30 -23.30
CA PHE A 19 5.07 1.14 -23.20
C PHE A 19 6.11 1.76 -22.26
N ALA A 20 6.31 1.20 -21.06
CA ALA A 20 7.25 1.73 -20.07
C ALA A 20 8.70 1.73 -20.55
N ARG A 21 9.12 0.71 -21.31
CA ARG A 21 10.46 0.66 -21.94
C ARG A 21 10.67 1.76 -22.99
N ASN A 22 9.63 2.08 -23.75
CA ASN A 22 9.68 3.07 -24.84
C ASN A 22 9.28 4.48 -24.42
N ARG A 23 8.80 4.66 -23.18
CA ARG A 23 8.16 5.90 -22.71
C ARG A 23 9.03 7.15 -22.85
N TYR A 24 10.35 7.01 -22.73
CA TYR A 24 11.27 8.14 -22.80
C TYR A 24 11.34 8.70 -24.22
N HIS A 25 11.39 7.85 -25.24
CA HIS A 25 11.35 8.28 -26.64
C HIS A 25 10.01 8.92 -27.04
N LEU A 26 8.91 8.50 -26.41
CA LEU A 26 7.59 9.10 -26.61
C LEU A 26 7.44 10.46 -25.90
N ALA A 27 8.06 10.62 -24.72
CA ALA A 27 7.99 11.83 -23.92
C ALA A 27 8.69 13.04 -24.55
N ASP A 28 9.64 12.81 -25.45
CA ASP A 28 10.35 13.85 -26.20
C ASP A 28 9.52 14.44 -27.35
N HIS A 29 8.34 13.88 -27.63
CA HIS A 29 7.46 14.41 -28.67
C HIS A 29 7.00 15.84 -28.30
N PRO A 30 7.13 16.84 -29.19
CA PRO A 30 6.89 18.25 -28.87
C PRO A 30 5.51 18.52 -28.25
N VAL A 31 4.48 17.81 -28.73
CA VAL A 31 3.11 17.89 -28.21
C VAL A 31 3.01 17.40 -26.75
N GLN A 32 3.72 16.33 -26.40
CA GLN A 32 3.70 15.79 -25.03
C GLN A 32 4.42 16.74 -24.06
N VAL A 33 5.55 17.33 -24.47
CA VAL A 33 6.29 18.31 -23.67
C VAL A 33 5.43 19.56 -23.38
N GLN A 34 4.69 20.06 -24.37
CA GLN A 34 3.79 21.20 -24.15
C GLN A 34 2.61 20.86 -23.25
N MET A 35 1.98 19.68 -23.42
CA MET A 35 0.94 19.18 -22.50
C MET A 35 1.46 19.04 -21.06
N GLN A 36 2.69 18.56 -20.89
CA GLN A 36 3.30 18.39 -19.56
C GLN A 36 3.54 19.74 -18.87
N LYS A 37 4.04 20.74 -19.61
CA LYS A 37 4.23 22.11 -19.10
C LYS A 37 2.91 22.74 -18.65
N LEU A 38 1.86 22.62 -19.46
CA LEU A 38 0.52 23.10 -19.12
C LEU A 38 -0.03 22.39 -17.87
N ARG A 39 0.07 21.06 -17.82
CA ARG A 39 -0.35 20.26 -16.67
C ARG A 39 0.39 20.66 -15.38
N LEU A 40 1.70 20.90 -15.44
CA LEU A 40 2.50 21.32 -14.29
C LEU A 40 2.13 22.74 -13.82
N ALA A 41 1.87 23.67 -14.74
CA ALA A 41 1.39 25.02 -14.41
C ALA A 41 0.04 24.97 -13.70
N LEU A 42 -0.88 24.11 -14.16
CA LEU A 42 -2.20 23.90 -13.53
C LEU A 42 -2.11 23.16 -12.19
N ARG A 43 -1.08 22.32 -11.97
CA ARG A 43 -0.88 21.57 -10.71
C ARG A 43 -0.66 22.48 -9.50
N ARG A 44 -0.03 23.65 -9.68
CA ARG A 44 0.16 24.65 -8.61
C ARG A 44 -1.17 25.19 -8.06
N PHE A 45 -2.21 25.27 -8.89
CA PHE A 45 -3.55 25.68 -8.47
C PHE A 45 -4.33 24.54 -7.81
N HIS A 46 -4.05 23.28 -8.18
CA HIS A 46 -4.76 22.11 -7.66
C HIS A 46 -4.28 21.68 -6.26
N ASN A 47 -2.98 21.83 -5.96
CA ASN A 47 -2.39 21.39 -4.68
C ASN A 47 -2.80 22.23 -3.46
N ARG A 48 -3.41 23.42 -3.64
CA ARG A 48 -3.94 24.25 -2.54
C ARG A 48 -5.25 23.74 -1.94
N ARG A 49 -5.81 22.61 -2.42
CA ARG A 49 -7.11 22.06 -2.01
C ARG A 49 -7.04 20.67 -1.35
N ILE A 50 -5.87 20.20 -0.95
CA ILE A 50 -5.76 18.97 -0.16
C ILE A 50 -6.07 19.31 1.30
N ASN A 51 -7.33 19.14 1.71
CA ASN A 51 -7.74 19.23 3.11
C ASN A 51 -8.01 17.81 3.66
N ARG A 52 -7.92 17.67 5.00
CA ARG A 52 -8.09 16.38 5.69
C ARG A 52 -9.41 15.66 5.34
N GLN A 53 -10.50 16.42 5.20
CA GLN A 53 -11.82 15.89 4.83
C GLN A 53 -11.84 15.30 3.41
N LYS A 54 -11.17 15.95 2.44
CA LYS A 54 -11.07 15.45 1.07
C LYS A 54 -10.14 14.23 0.99
N ALA A 55 -9.06 14.22 1.77
CA ALA A 55 -8.21 13.04 1.89
C ALA A 55 -9.00 11.84 2.46
N GLN A 56 -9.80 12.05 3.51
CA GLN A 56 -10.64 11.00 4.08
C GLN A 56 -11.70 10.48 3.08
N LYS A 57 -12.39 11.37 2.34
CA LYS A 57 -13.34 10.98 1.29
C LYS A 57 -12.67 10.19 0.15
N ASN A 58 -11.47 10.57 -0.26
CA ASN A 58 -10.72 9.86 -1.28
C ASN A 58 -10.29 8.46 -0.81
N VAL A 59 -9.92 8.32 0.47
CA VAL A 59 -9.58 7.02 1.07
C VAL A 59 -10.82 6.14 1.19
N ALA A 60 -11.93 6.65 1.73
CA ALA A 60 -13.18 5.89 1.80
C ALA A 60 -13.59 5.35 0.41
N HIS A 61 -13.57 6.20 -0.63
CA HIS A 61 -13.90 5.74 -1.99
C HIS A 61 -12.90 4.72 -2.58
N HIS A 62 -11.65 4.68 -2.13
CA HIS A 62 -10.65 3.71 -2.61
C HIS A 62 -10.60 2.41 -1.78
N TYR A 63 -11.11 2.41 -0.54
CA TYR A 63 -11.07 1.26 0.37
C TYR A 63 -12.45 0.75 0.80
N ASP A 64 -13.57 1.39 0.44
CA ASP A 64 -14.95 0.87 0.58
C ASP A 64 -15.25 -0.30 -0.39
N LEU A 65 -14.21 -0.92 -0.95
CA LEU A 65 -14.33 -2.25 -1.55
C LEU A 65 -14.36 -3.24 -0.39
N ASN A 66 -15.48 -3.97 -0.24
CA ASN A 66 -15.70 -4.93 0.85
C ASN A 66 -14.44 -5.79 1.08
N ARG A 67 -13.97 -5.89 2.33
CA ARG A 67 -12.92 -6.80 2.78
C ARG A 67 -12.97 -8.18 2.11
N GLU A 68 -14.15 -8.73 1.90
CA GLU A 68 -14.34 -10.02 1.20
C GLU A 68 -13.63 -10.06 -0.16
N LEU A 69 -13.63 -8.95 -0.92
CA LEU A 69 -12.92 -8.87 -2.19
C LEU A 69 -11.40 -8.99 -1.99
N TYR A 70 -10.86 -8.29 -0.99
CA TYR A 70 -9.43 -8.31 -0.71
C TYR A 70 -8.96 -9.69 -0.21
N GLU A 71 -9.79 -10.40 0.57
CA GLU A 71 -9.49 -11.75 1.05
C GLU A 71 -9.36 -12.77 -0.09
N LEU A 72 -9.93 -12.51 -1.27
CA LEU A 72 -9.81 -13.39 -2.42
C LEU A 72 -8.41 -13.40 -3.06
N PHE A 73 -7.62 -12.34 -2.88
CA PHE A 73 -6.35 -12.19 -3.60
C PHE A 73 -5.16 -11.69 -2.76
N LEU A 74 -5.38 -11.19 -1.55
CA LEU A 74 -4.29 -10.88 -0.63
C LEU A 74 -3.82 -12.13 0.12
N ASP A 75 -2.66 -12.00 0.77
CA ASP A 75 -2.21 -12.98 1.73
C ASP A 75 -3.10 -12.98 2.99
N ARG A 76 -2.97 -14.02 3.81
CA ARG A 76 -3.77 -14.20 5.03
C ARG A 76 -3.64 -13.07 6.05
N ASP A 77 -2.54 -12.31 6.02
CA ASP A 77 -2.31 -11.18 6.93
C ASP A 77 -2.88 -9.86 6.39
N MET A 78 -3.50 -9.90 5.20
CA MET A 78 -4.11 -8.78 4.48
C MET A 78 -3.12 -7.66 4.16
N GLN A 79 -1.91 -8.01 3.71
CA GLN A 79 -0.89 -7.02 3.39
C GLN A 79 -1.10 -6.46 1.98
N TYR A 80 -1.83 -5.34 1.88
CA TYR A 80 -1.98 -4.62 0.61
C TYR A 80 -0.81 -3.66 0.34
N SER A 81 0.38 -4.24 0.23
CA SER A 81 1.63 -3.52 -0.04
C SER A 81 2.61 -4.44 -0.78
N CYS A 82 3.71 -3.88 -1.26
CA CYS A 82 4.75 -4.66 -1.94
C CYS A 82 5.33 -5.72 -0.98
N ALA A 83 5.34 -6.98 -1.41
CA ALA A 83 6.01 -8.07 -0.72
C ALA A 83 7.53 -8.06 -0.98
N TYR A 84 8.29 -8.86 -0.23
CA TYR A 84 9.73 -9.00 -0.39
C TYR A 84 10.07 -10.48 -0.58
N PHE A 85 10.37 -10.87 -1.81
CA PHE A 85 10.74 -12.24 -2.20
C PHE A 85 12.25 -12.39 -2.06
N ILE A 86 12.70 -13.30 -1.19
CA ILE A 86 14.11 -13.69 -1.09
C ILE A 86 14.43 -14.72 -2.18
N ASP A 87 13.49 -15.65 -2.42
CA ASP A 87 13.55 -16.64 -3.48
C ASP A 87 12.40 -16.39 -4.50
N PRO A 88 12.63 -16.53 -5.82
CA PRO A 88 11.57 -16.42 -6.81
C PRO A 88 10.38 -17.38 -6.62
N GLU A 89 10.61 -18.52 -5.95
CA GLU A 89 9.59 -19.54 -5.68
C GLU A 89 8.82 -19.31 -4.37
N ASP A 90 9.16 -18.26 -3.60
CA ASP A 90 8.44 -17.91 -2.37
C ASP A 90 6.96 -17.63 -2.67
N THR A 91 6.07 -18.15 -1.83
CA THR A 91 4.65 -17.79 -1.88
C THR A 91 4.45 -16.33 -1.46
N LEU A 92 3.28 -15.76 -1.80
CA LEU A 92 2.94 -14.40 -1.38
C LEU A 92 2.95 -14.26 0.15
N GLU A 93 2.46 -15.27 0.88
CA GLU A 93 2.47 -15.30 2.34
C GLU A 93 3.90 -15.23 2.90
N GLN A 94 4.80 -16.03 2.31
CA GLN A 94 6.21 -16.03 2.69
C GLN A 94 6.83 -14.67 2.41
N ALA A 95 6.64 -14.12 1.21
CA ALA A 95 7.21 -12.84 0.81
C ALA A 95 6.68 -11.66 1.66
N GLN A 96 5.41 -11.70 2.09
CA GLN A 96 4.86 -10.68 2.98
C GLN A 96 5.43 -10.78 4.40
N ALA A 97 5.59 -12.00 4.93
CA ALA A 97 6.26 -12.22 6.21
C ALA A 97 7.73 -11.77 6.17
N GLN A 98 8.45 -12.11 5.10
CA GLN A 98 9.83 -11.68 4.86
C GLN A 98 9.94 -10.16 4.79
N LYS A 99 8.99 -9.47 4.14
CA LYS A 99 8.93 -8.00 4.12
C LYS A 99 8.76 -7.41 5.51
N LYS A 100 7.90 -7.96 6.36
CA LYS A 100 7.73 -7.50 7.75
C LYS A 100 9.03 -7.69 8.55
N ARG A 101 9.66 -8.87 8.43
CA ARG A 101 10.98 -9.15 9.03
C ARG A 101 12.05 -8.17 8.55
N HIS A 102 12.08 -7.88 7.25
CA HIS A 102 13.06 -6.96 6.66
C HIS A 102 12.92 -5.54 7.21
N ILE A 103 11.70 -5.05 7.38
CA ILE A 103 11.46 -3.74 8.00
C ILE A 103 11.82 -3.76 9.49
N ALA A 104 11.40 -4.77 10.25
CA ALA A 104 11.74 -4.91 11.67
C ALA A 104 13.26 -4.92 11.90
N ALA A 105 14.02 -5.64 11.08
CA ALA A 105 15.48 -5.65 11.14
C ALA A 105 16.09 -4.27 10.87
N LYS A 106 15.54 -3.51 9.91
CA LYS A 106 15.99 -2.14 9.60
C LYS A 106 15.66 -1.13 10.69
N LEU A 107 14.57 -1.35 11.43
CA LEU A 107 14.22 -0.54 12.59
C LEU A 107 15.14 -0.79 13.79
N GLN A 108 15.93 -1.88 13.76
CA GLN A 108 16.78 -2.30 14.88
C GLN A 108 15.96 -2.37 16.19
N LEU A 109 14.88 -3.16 16.15
CA LEU A 109 13.97 -3.30 17.27
C LEU A 109 14.70 -3.64 18.57
N ALA A 110 14.34 -2.93 19.62
CA ALA A 110 14.79 -3.16 20.97
C ALA A 110 13.64 -2.91 21.95
N ASP A 111 13.65 -3.63 23.06
CA ASP A 111 12.62 -3.53 24.09
C ASP A 111 12.51 -2.09 24.64
N GLY A 112 11.28 -1.66 24.94
CA GLY A 112 10.94 -0.33 25.42
C GLY A 112 10.80 0.75 24.34
N GLN A 113 11.00 0.41 23.06
CA GLN A 113 10.79 1.37 21.96
C GLN A 113 9.31 1.67 21.72
N ARG A 114 9.05 2.88 21.21
CA ARG A 114 7.74 3.30 20.72
C ARG A 114 7.80 3.56 19.22
N ILE A 115 6.85 3.00 18.49
CA ILE A 115 6.83 3.01 17.02
C ILE A 115 5.54 3.64 16.54
N LEU A 116 5.62 4.44 15.47
CA LEU A 116 4.46 5.00 14.79
C LEU A 116 4.32 4.37 13.39
N ASP A 117 3.21 3.69 13.15
CA ASP A 117 2.87 3.10 11.84
C ASP A 117 1.82 3.96 11.13
N ILE A 118 2.28 4.77 10.18
CA ILE A 118 1.44 5.72 9.42
C ILE A 118 0.82 5.02 8.21
N GLY A 119 -0.49 4.80 8.27
CA GLY A 119 -1.19 4.00 7.27
C GLY A 119 -1.09 2.51 7.59
N CYS A 120 -1.39 2.13 8.84
CA CYS A 120 -1.19 0.79 9.38
C CYS A 120 -2.05 -0.31 8.71
N GLY A 121 -2.98 0.06 7.83
CA GLY A 121 -3.89 -0.87 7.16
C GLY A 121 -4.67 -1.69 8.19
N TRP A 122 -4.78 -3.00 7.97
CA TRP A 122 -5.42 -3.93 8.91
C TRP A 122 -4.52 -4.38 10.06
N GLY A 123 -3.50 -3.60 10.41
CA GLY A 123 -2.66 -3.79 11.61
C GLY A 123 -1.56 -4.84 11.52
N GLY A 124 -1.44 -5.58 10.42
CA GLY A 124 -0.52 -6.73 10.34
C GLY A 124 0.97 -6.39 10.51
N MET A 125 1.38 -5.16 10.23
CA MET A 125 2.75 -4.70 10.51
C MET A 125 2.92 -4.33 11.99
N ALA A 126 2.02 -3.54 12.56
CA ALA A 126 2.05 -3.16 13.97
C ALA A 126 2.05 -4.38 14.90
N LEU A 127 1.17 -5.34 14.65
CA LEU A 127 1.10 -6.60 15.38
C LEU A 127 2.41 -7.40 15.27
N TYR A 128 2.98 -7.46 14.07
CA TYR A 128 4.23 -8.18 13.86
C TYR A 128 5.39 -7.57 14.65
N LEU A 129 5.50 -6.23 14.69
CA LEU A 129 6.54 -5.54 15.45
C LEU A 129 6.42 -5.82 16.97
N ALA A 130 5.21 -5.70 17.52
CA ALA A 130 4.93 -5.98 18.94
C ALA A 130 5.10 -7.47 19.32
N GLN A 131 5.02 -8.39 18.35
CA GLN A 131 5.33 -9.81 18.56
C GLN A 131 6.83 -10.10 18.53
N CYS A 132 7.63 -9.27 17.86
CA CYS A 132 9.07 -9.50 17.70
C CYS A 132 9.89 -8.99 18.90
N ALA A 133 9.41 -7.96 19.59
CA ALA A 133 10.10 -7.33 20.72
C ALA A 133 9.08 -6.67 21.66
N ASP A 134 9.48 -6.33 22.88
CA ASP A 134 8.63 -5.63 23.84
C ASP A 134 8.54 -4.14 23.49
N VAL A 135 7.70 -3.79 22.51
CA VAL A 135 7.55 -2.43 21.98
C VAL A 135 6.09 -1.97 21.95
N ASP A 136 5.87 -0.67 22.11
CA ASP A 136 4.57 -0.03 21.89
C ASP A 136 4.46 0.43 20.43
N VAL A 137 3.38 0.09 19.73
CA VAL A 137 3.15 0.52 18.35
C VAL A 137 1.85 1.32 18.25
N LEU A 138 1.95 2.60 17.92
CA LEU A 138 0.81 3.42 17.57
C LEU A 138 0.52 3.30 16.06
N GLY A 139 -0.52 2.58 15.69
CA GLY A 139 -1.02 2.53 14.32
C GLY A 139 -2.01 3.66 14.02
N ILE A 140 -1.89 4.33 12.87
CA ILE A 140 -2.90 5.29 12.40
C ILE A 140 -3.40 4.95 10.99
N THR A 141 -4.71 5.04 10.79
CA THR A 141 -5.36 4.90 9.48
C THR A 141 -6.52 5.88 9.35
N LEU A 142 -6.93 6.18 8.12
CA LEU A 142 -8.12 6.97 7.81
C LEU A 142 -9.35 6.10 7.51
N SER A 143 -9.19 4.78 7.37
CA SER A 143 -10.27 3.83 7.14
C SER A 143 -10.77 3.26 8.46
N THR A 144 -12.08 3.39 8.72
CA THR A 144 -12.71 2.84 9.91
C THR A 144 -12.74 1.32 9.88
N GLU A 145 -13.02 0.70 8.73
CA GLU A 145 -13.03 -0.76 8.58
C GLU A 145 -11.66 -1.38 8.85
N GLN A 146 -10.59 -0.75 8.36
CA GLN A 146 -9.22 -1.18 8.63
C GLN A 146 -8.89 -1.07 10.12
N LEU A 147 -9.30 0.04 10.76
CA LEU A 147 -9.08 0.27 12.18
C LEU A 147 -9.81 -0.77 13.03
N ASP A 148 -11.10 -1.00 12.75
CA ASP A 148 -11.94 -1.96 13.49
C ASP A 148 -11.34 -3.37 13.44
N LEU A 149 -10.90 -3.83 12.26
CA LEU A 149 -10.24 -5.13 12.15
C LEU A 149 -8.86 -5.14 12.80
N ALA A 150 -8.06 -4.08 12.68
CA ALA A 150 -6.76 -4.00 13.34
C ALA A 150 -6.89 -4.13 14.87
N MET A 151 -7.87 -3.44 15.47
CA MET A 151 -8.16 -3.52 16.90
C MET A 151 -8.60 -4.93 17.32
N GLN A 152 -9.55 -5.54 16.59
CA GLN A 152 -9.99 -6.92 16.85
C GLN A 152 -8.82 -7.91 16.81
N ARG A 153 -7.90 -7.73 15.87
CA ARG A 153 -6.70 -8.56 15.74
C ARG A 153 -5.70 -8.33 16.87
N ALA A 154 -5.55 -7.09 17.34
CA ALA A 154 -4.73 -6.78 18.51
C ALA A 154 -5.28 -7.43 19.78
N GLU A 155 -6.59 -7.36 20.00
CA GLU A 155 -7.27 -8.05 21.10
C GLU A 155 -7.08 -9.56 21.03
N ALA A 156 -7.35 -10.16 19.86
CA ALA A 156 -7.21 -11.61 19.66
C ALA A 156 -5.76 -12.10 19.84
N ALA A 157 -4.78 -11.25 19.56
CA ALA A 157 -3.36 -11.54 19.77
C ALA A 157 -2.88 -11.26 21.21
N GLY A 158 -3.73 -10.69 22.08
CA GLY A 158 -3.34 -10.28 23.43
C GLY A 158 -2.35 -9.11 23.44
N LEU A 159 -2.47 -8.19 22.48
CA LEU A 159 -1.57 -7.05 22.27
C LEU A 159 -2.27 -5.68 22.36
N ALA A 160 -3.56 -5.66 22.73
CA ALA A 160 -4.37 -4.43 22.74
C ALA A 160 -3.88 -3.35 23.72
N ASP A 161 -3.02 -3.71 24.69
CA ASP A 161 -2.39 -2.79 25.61
C ASP A 161 -1.18 -2.04 25.02
N ARG A 162 -0.64 -2.54 23.90
CA ARG A 162 0.58 -2.03 23.25
C ARG A 162 0.48 -1.80 21.74
N VAL A 163 -0.64 -2.13 21.10
CA VAL A 163 -0.92 -1.89 19.66
C VAL A 163 -2.29 -1.29 19.45
#